data_AF-A0A6V8K170-F1
#
_entry.id   AF-A0A6V8K170-F1
#
_cell.length_a   1.000
_cell.length_b   1.000
_cell.length_c   1.000
_cell.angle_alpha   90.00
_cell.angle_beta   90.00
_cell.angle_gamma   90.00
#
_symmetry.space_group_name_H-M   'P 1'
#
loop_
_entity.id
_entity.type
_entity.pdbx_description
1 polymer ?
#
loop_
_entity_poly.entity_id
_entity_poly.type
_entity_poly.pdbx_seq_one_letter_code
_entity_poly.pdbx_strand_id
1 'polypeptide(L)'
;MEIAIEAEGLVKKYGAVVALDGLDLSVPQGTVMGLLGPNGAGKTTAVRVFTTLLKPDAGRARVAGLDVVADARRLRGMIGLSGQYAAVDEHLTGFENLDMVGRLYGFTGKASRERARELLTRFDLDDAADRPVKGYSGACGVASTSPGRWSRSRRCSSSTSRPPASTRAAASACGTSSPSSSRPGARCC
;
A
#
# COMPACT_ATOMS: atom_id res chain seq x y z
N MET A 1 -10.45 3.44 24.87
CA MET A 1 -9.79 2.93 23.64
C MET A 1 -10.29 3.81 22.52
N GLU A 2 -9.41 4.53 21.83
CA GLU A 2 -9.82 5.51 20.81
C GLU A 2 -10.15 4.78 19.49
N ILE A 3 -11.32 5.07 18.92
CA ILE A 3 -11.81 4.43 17.70
C ILE A 3 -11.43 5.30 16.49
N ALA A 4 -10.73 4.71 15.52
CA ALA A 4 -10.33 5.38 14.29
C ALA A 4 -11.41 5.31 13.21
N ILE A 5 -12.16 4.20 13.12
CA ILE A 5 -13.28 4.03 12.18
C ILE A 5 -14.46 3.43 12.94
N GLU A 6 -15.61 4.06 12.82
CA GLU A 6 -16.87 3.62 13.41
C GLU A 6 -17.94 3.62 12.32
N ALA A 7 -18.75 2.57 12.24
CA ALA A 7 -19.90 2.46 11.37
C ALA A 7 -21.04 1.78 12.15
N GLU A 8 -22.25 2.33 12.01
CA GLU A 8 -23.46 1.83 12.65
C GLU A 8 -24.57 1.72 11.62
N GLY A 9 -25.06 0.50 11.39
CA GLY A 9 -26.17 0.20 10.49
C GLY A 9 -25.97 0.76 9.08
N LEU A 10 -24.75 0.75 8.56
CA LEU A 10 -24.41 1.43 7.31
C LEU A 10 -25.03 0.72 6.11
N VAL A 11 -25.87 1.44 5.36
CA VAL A 11 -26.60 0.90 4.20
C VAL A 11 -26.22 1.66 2.95
N LYS A 12 -26.01 0.92 1.86
CA LYS A 12 -25.80 1.47 0.52
C LYS A 12 -26.47 0.60 -0.53
N LYS A 13 -27.30 1.23 -1.37
CA LYS A 13 -28.05 0.62 -2.47
C LYS A 13 -27.68 1.26 -3.80
N TYR A 14 -27.67 0.45 -4.84
CA TYR A 14 -27.51 0.85 -6.24
C TYR A 14 -28.70 0.31 -7.03
N GLY A 15 -29.74 1.12 -7.18
CA GLY A 15 -31.01 0.65 -7.75
C GLY A 15 -31.57 -0.52 -6.93
N ALA A 16 -31.71 -1.69 -7.56
CA ALA A 16 -32.19 -2.90 -6.91
C ALA A 16 -31.12 -3.65 -6.09
N VAL A 17 -29.83 -3.33 -6.25
CA VAL A 17 -28.73 -4.05 -5.60
C VAL A 17 -28.39 -3.40 -4.25
N VAL A 18 -28.45 -4.17 -3.17
CA VAL A 18 -27.98 -3.74 -1.85
C VAL A 18 -26.50 -4.10 -1.73
N ALA A 19 -25.63 -3.09 -1.74
CA ALA A 19 -24.18 -3.26 -1.65
C ALA A 19 -23.66 -3.26 -0.21
N LEU A 20 -24.32 -2.54 0.70
CA LEU A 20 -24.12 -2.62 2.14
C LEU A 20 -25.51 -2.73 2.79
N ASP A 21 -25.68 -3.71 3.68
CA ASP A 21 -26.96 -4.00 4.32
C ASP A 21 -26.79 -3.99 5.85
N GLY A 22 -26.66 -2.80 6.43
CA GLY A 22 -26.53 -2.64 7.88
C GLY A 22 -25.14 -3.01 8.41
N LEU A 23 -24.08 -2.52 7.76
CA LEU A 23 -22.70 -2.79 8.22
C LEU A 23 -22.42 -2.05 9.53
N ASP A 24 -22.15 -2.81 10.59
CA ASP A 24 -21.59 -2.34 11.85
C ASP A 24 -20.09 -2.64 11.91
N LEU A 25 -19.28 -1.64 12.25
CA LEU A 25 -17.83 -1.77 12.30
C LEU A 25 -17.22 -0.84 13.34
N SER A 26 -16.27 -1.34 14.13
CA SER A 26 -15.45 -0.52 15.02
C SER A 26 -13.99 -0.92 14.90
N VAL A 27 -13.15 0.03 14.51
CA VAL A 27 -11.71 -0.17 14.28
C VAL A 27 -10.93 0.71 15.26
N PRO A 28 -10.19 0.13 16.21
CA PRO A 28 -9.35 0.91 17.12
C PRO A 28 -8.22 1.62 16.38
N GLN A 29 -7.79 2.77 16.91
CA GLN A 29 -6.62 3.47 16.39
C GLN A 29 -5.34 2.62 16.50
N GLY A 30 -4.44 2.77 15.53
CA GLY A 30 -3.15 2.05 15.50
C GLY A 30 -3.27 0.58 15.07
N THR A 31 -4.42 0.16 14.55
CA THR A 31 -4.63 -1.21 14.07
C THR A 31 -4.61 -1.29 12.55
N VAL A 32 -4.21 -2.45 12.03
CA VAL A 32 -4.34 -2.79 10.62
C VAL A 32 -5.54 -3.71 10.47
N MET A 33 -6.55 -3.27 9.72
CA MET A 33 -7.74 -4.05 9.44
C MET A 33 -7.80 -4.45 7.97
N GLY A 34 -7.97 -5.75 7.71
CA GLY A 34 -8.26 -6.30 6.40
C GLY A 34 -9.76 -6.56 6.24
N LEU A 35 -10.38 -6.02 5.19
CA LEU A 35 -11.76 -6.35 4.81
C LEU A 35 -11.73 -7.48 3.77
N LEU A 36 -12.15 -8.69 4.16
CA LEU A 36 -12.10 -9.89 3.34
C LEU A 36 -13.50 -10.38 2.98
N GLY A 37 -13.65 -10.91 1.76
CA GLY A 37 -14.94 -11.43 1.27
C GLY A 37 -14.90 -11.69 -0.23
N PRO A 38 -15.92 -12.34 -0.81
CA PRO A 38 -16.01 -12.57 -2.24
C PRO A 38 -16.16 -11.24 -3.02
N ASN A 39 -15.85 -11.26 -4.31
CA ASN A 39 -16.11 -10.12 -5.18
C ASN A 39 -17.61 -9.80 -5.16
N GLY A 40 -17.96 -8.51 -5.04
CA GLY A 40 -19.35 -8.08 -4.89
C GLY A 40 -19.87 -8.00 -3.44
N ALA A 41 -19.12 -8.46 -2.44
CA ALA A 41 -19.51 -8.37 -1.02
C ALA A 41 -19.55 -6.92 -0.44
N GLY A 42 -19.48 -5.88 -1.27
CA GLY A 42 -19.54 -4.50 -0.80
C GLY A 42 -18.25 -3.91 -0.24
N LYS A 43 -17.12 -4.63 -0.27
CA LYS A 43 -15.83 -4.16 0.29
C LYS A 43 -15.39 -2.79 -0.24
N THR A 44 -15.34 -2.66 -1.56
CA THR A 44 -14.99 -1.41 -2.24
C THR A 44 -16.03 -0.31 -1.94
N THR A 45 -17.30 -0.68 -1.75
CA THR A 45 -18.36 0.24 -1.36
C THR A 45 -18.13 0.78 0.05
N ALA A 46 -17.81 -0.07 1.03
CA ALA A 46 -17.48 0.34 2.40
C ALA A 46 -16.27 1.29 2.42
N VAL A 47 -15.18 0.92 1.73
CA VAL A 47 -13.99 1.77 1.62
C VAL A 47 -14.33 3.13 0.98
N ARG A 48 -15.17 3.16 -0.06
CA ARG A 48 -15.63 4.41 -0.68
C ARG A 48 -16.46 5.28 0.25
N VAL A 49 -17.25 4.68 1.14
CA VAL A 49 -18.00 5.44 2.16
C VAL A 49 -17.05 6.04 3.19
N PHE A 50 -16.14 5.24 3.76
CA PHE A 50 -15.15 5.74 4.75
C PHE A 50 -14.21 6.79 4.17
N THR A 51 -13.97 6.74 2.86
CA THR A 51 -13.15 7.74 2.16
C THR A 51 -13.93 8.95 1.66
N THR A 52 -15.22 9.07 2.01
CA THR A 52 -16.11 10.18 1.62
C THR A 52 -16.34 10.30 0.10
N LEU A 53 -15.96 9.27 -0.65
CA LEU A 53 -16.18 9.18 -2.10
C LEU A 53 -17.61 8.76 -2.44
N LEU A 54 -18.28 8.12 -1.48
CA LEU A 54 -19.65 7.69 -1.62
C LEU A 54 -20.46 8.06 -0.38
N LYS A 55 -21.64 8.65 -0.59
CA LYS A 55 -22.58 8.90 0.50
C LYS A 55 -23.39 7.62 0.80
N PRO A 56 -23.49 7.18 2.07
CA PRO A 56 -24.39 6.10 2.44
C PRO A 56 -25.85 6.53 2.28
N ASP A 57 -26.75 5.58 2.08
CA ASP A 57 -28.19 5.84 1.96
C ASP A 57 -28.90 5.80 3.32
N ALA A 58 -28.34 5.06 4.28
CA ALA A 58 -28.76 5.03 5.68
C ALA A 58 -27.59 4.62 6.59
N GLY A 59 -27.78 4.77 7.91
CA GLY A 59 -26.75 4.51 8.93
C GLY A 59 -25.82 5.71 9.16
N ARG A 60 -24.80 5.48 9.98
CA ARG A 60 -23.79 6.50 10.35
C ARG A 60 -22.39 5.92 10.19
N ALA A 61 -21.44 6.78 9.86
CA ALA A 61 -20.03 6.42 9.88
C ALA A 61 -19.17 7.61 10.28
N ARG A 62 -18.15 7.34 11.08
CA ARG A 62 -17.14 8.30 11.53
C ARG A 62 -15.75 7.76 11.26
N VAL A 63 -14.85 8.64 10.86
CA VAL A 63 -13.42 8.33 10.66
C VAL A 63 -12.59 9.42 11.31
N ALA A 64 -11.60 9.04 12.12
CA ALA A 64 -10.80 9.95 12.92
C ALA A 64 -11.65 10.96 13.74
N GLY A 65 -12.77 10.48 14.28
CA GLY A 65 -13.73 11.30 15.04
C GLY A 65 -14.60 12.26 14.21
N LEU A 66 -14.49 12.25 12.88
CA LEU A 66 -15.24 13.11 11.96
C LEU A 66 -16.34 12.34 11.23
N ASP A 67 -17.50 12.96 11.02
CA ASP A 67 -18.60 12.33 10.26
C ASP A 67 -18.28 12.29 8.76
N VAL A 68 -18.47 11.13 8.12
CA VAL A 68 -18.10 10.96 6.70
C VAL A 68 -18.95 11.78 5.72
N VAL A 69 -20.11 12.27 6.16
CA VAL A 69 -21.01 13.11 5.37
C VAL A 69 -20.88 14.59 5.77
N ALA A 70 -21.02 14.91 7.05
CA ALA A 70 -21.03 16.29 7.53
C ALA A 70 -19.64 16.94 7.49
N ASP A 71 -18.58 16.19 7.80
CA ASP A 71 -17.21 16.69 7.90
C ASP A 71 -16.34 16.29 6.68
N ALA A 72 -16.97 15.83 5.59
CA ALA A 72 -16.29 15.20 4.46
C ALA A 72 -15.08 15.98 3.92
N ARG A 73 -15.18 17.32 3.82
CA ARG A 73 -14.08 18.17 3.34
C ARG A 73 -12.86 18.11 4.27
N ARG A 74 -13.10 18.21 5.58
CA ARG A 74 -12.03 18.16 6.60
C ARG A 74 -11.40 16.77 6.64
N LEU A 75 -12.25 15.73 6.56
CA LEU A 75 -11.82 14.34 6.62
C LEU A 75 -10.88 13.96 5.47
N ARG A 76 -11.13 14.43 4.23
CA ARG A 76 -10.25 14.17 3.07
C ARG A 76 -8.81 14.64 3.25
N GLY A 77 -8.57 15.67 4.07
CA GLY A 77 -7.23 16.13 4.40
C GLY A 77 -6.50 15.27 5.43
N MET A 78 -7.21 14.36 6.11
CA MET A 78 -6.66 13.51 7.17
C MET A 78 -6.47 12.06 6.75
N ILE A 79 -7.10 11.63 5.66
CA ILE A 79 -7.04 10.24 5.19
C ILE A 79 -6.29 10.14 3.86
N GLY A 80 -5.50 9.08 3.71
CA GLY A 80 -4.93 8.67 2.44
C GLY A 80 -5.74 7.53 1.84
N LEU A 81 -6.03 7.60 0.54
CA LEU A 81 -6.60 6.50 -0.21
C LEU A 81 -5.61 6.07 -1.29
N SER A 82 -5.08 4.86 -1.16
CA SER A 82 -4.33 4.22 -2.24
C SER A 82 -5.31 3.48 -3.14
N GLY A 83 -5.37 3.87 -4.42
CA GLY A 83 -6.19 3.21 -5.44
C GLY A 83 -5.54 1.93 -5.97
N GLN A 84 -6.30 1.13 -6.72
CA GLN A 84 -5.74 -0.01 -7.48
C GLN A 84 -4.84 0.44 -8.63
N TYR A 85 -5.00 1.68 -9.11
CA TYR A 85 -4.10 2.34 -10.06
C TYR A 85 -3.43 3.49 -9.33
N ALA A 86 -2.10 3.57 -9.44
CA ALA A 86 -1.33 4.65 -8.86
C ALA A 86 -1.78 5.97 -9.50
N ALA A 87 -2.24 6.93 -8.68
CA ALA A 87 -2.54 8.29 -9.12
C ALA A 87 -1.23 9.07 -9.34
N VAL A 88 -0.35 8.52 -10.18
CA VAL A 88 0.94 9.10 -10.55
C VAL A 88 0.84 9.57 -11.99
N ASP A 89 1.42 10.74 -12.25
CA ASP A 89 1.61 11.22 -13.61
C ASP A 89 2.84 10.52 -14.20
N GLU A 90 2.62 9.73 -15.25
CA GLU A 90 3.66 8.95 -15.91
C GLU A 90 4.70 9.81 -16.64
N HIS A 91 4.34 11.06 -16.98
CA HIS A 91 5.23 12.01 -17.64
C HIS A 91 6.14 12.76 -16.65
N LEU A 92 5.76 12.80 -15.37
CA LEU A 92 6.56 13.42 -14.31
C LEU A 92 7.57 12.42 -13.73
N THR A 93 8.65 12.97 -13.18
CA THR A 93 9.62 12.21 -12.38
C THR A 93 9.03 11.79 -11.03
N GLY A 94 9.66 10.83 -10.35
CA GLY A 94 9.22 10.42 -9.00
C GLY A 94 9.26 11.59 -8.00
N PHE A 95 10.26 12.45 -8.10
CA PHE A 95 10.36 13.66 -7.30
C PHE A 95 9.25 14.67 -7.61
N GLU A 96 8.99 14.95 -8.89
CA GLU A 96 7.95 15.90 -9.31
C GLU A 96 6.55 15.44 -8.92
N ASN A 97 6.27 14.13 -9.00
CA ASN A 97 5.02 13.55 -8.50
C ASN A 97 4.83 13.83 -7.00
N LEU A 98 5.85 13.57 -6.19
CA LEU A 98 5.78 13.79 -4.75
C LEU A 98 5.72 15.27 -4.38
N ASP A 99 6.44 16.16 -5.08
CA ASP A 99 6.36 17.60 -4.87
C ASP A 99 4.98 18.15 -5.29
N MET A 100 4.42 17.68 -6.41
CA MET A 100 3.07 18.05 -6.84
C MET A 100 2.04 17.64 -5.79
N VAL A 101 2.08 16.39 -5.33
CA VAL A 101 1.16 15.88 -4.31
C VAL A 101 1.31 16.65 -3.00
N GLY A 102 2.54 16.89 -2.53
CA GLY A 102 2.79 17.68 -1.32
C GLY A 102 2.15 19.08 -1.38
N ARG A 103 2.27 19.77 -2.52
CA ARG A 103 1.63 21.07 -2.73
C ARG A 103 0.10 20.99 -2.71
N LEU A 104 -0.49 19.94 -3.29
CA LEU A 104 -1.94 19.72 -3.24
C LEU A 104 -2.45 19.47 -1.81
N TYR A 105 -1.63 18.88 -0.95
CA TYR A 105 -1.90 18.74 0.49
C TYR A 105 -1.59 20.02 1.31
N GLY A 106 -1.26 21.13 0.65
CA GLY A 106 -1.07 22.44 1.30
C GLY A 106 0.33 22.68 1.87
N PHE A 107 1.33 21.86 1.52
CA PHE A 107 2.72 22.12 1.91
C PHE A 107 3.25 23.35 1.16
N THR A 108 4.10 24.14 1.84
CA THR A 108 4.88 25.18 1.15
C THR A 108 5.82 24.55 0.13
N GLY A 109 6.19 25.27 -0.93
CA GLY A 109 7.08 24.74 -1.96
C GLY A 109 8.44 24.28 -1.42
N LYS A 110 8.92 24.80 -0.28
CA LYS A 110 10.12 24.28 0.39
C LYS A 110 9.84 22.97 1.13
N ALA A 111 8.82 22.96 1.99
CA ALA A 111 8.46 21.78 2.79
C ALA A 111 8.06 20.58 1.93
N SER A 112 7.39 20.83 0.80
CA SER A 112 7.00 19.81 -0.16
C SER A 112 8.22 19.13 -0.80
N ARG A 113 9.22 19.91 -1.24
CA ARG A 113 10.46 19.37 -1.84
C ARG A 113 11.31 18.60 -0.84
N GLU A 114 11.43 19.11 0.39
CA GLU A 114 12.14 18.41 1.48
C GLU A 114 11.45 17.07 1.79
N ARG A 115 10.12 17.07 1.91
CA ARG A 115 9.35 15.86 2.16
C ARG A 115 9.43 14.86 1.01
N ALA A 116 9.41 15.34 -0.24
CA ALA A 116 9.55 14.49 -1.41
C ALA A 116 10.89 13.74 -1.43
N ARG A 117 12.02 14.43 -1.16
CA ARG A 117 13.34 13.79 -1.06
C ARG A 117 13.40 12.81 0.11
N GLU A 118 12.88 13.17 1.29
CA GLU A 118 12.82 12.26 2.45
C GLU A 118 12.05 10.97 2.13
N LEU A 119 10.91 11.07 1.44
CA LEU A 119 10.12 9.91 1.05
C LEU A 119 10.84 9.05 0.01
N LEU A 120 11.49 9.65 -0.98
CA LEU A 120 12.30 8.90 -1.97
C LEU A 120 13.41 8.10 -1.29
N THR A 121 14.12 8.71 -0.33
CA THR A 121 15.15 8.00 0.44
C THR A 121 14.57 6.88 1.30
N ARG A 122 13.41 7.09 1.93
CA ARG A 122 12.74 6.02 2.71
C ARG A 122 12.27 4.84 1.89
N PHE A 123 12.05 5.02 0.59
CA PHE A 123 11.63 3.97 -0.33
C PHE A 123 12.78 3.43 -1.20
N ASP A 124 14.03 3.82 -0.93
CA ASP A 124 15.22 3.46 -1.71
C ASP A 124 15.07 3.81 -3.22
N LEU A 125 14.50 4.98 -3.50
CA LEU A 125 14.22 5.49 -4.85
C LEU A 125 15.08 6.69 -5.25
N ASP A 126 16.15 7.02 -4.53
CA ASP A 126 17.01 8.18 -4.82
C ASP A 126 17.58 8.14 -6.26
N ASP A 127 18.06 6.98 -6.71
CA ASP A 127 18.62 6.78 -8.06
C ASP A 127 17.55 6.84 -9.17
N ALA A 128 16.28 6.72 -8.80
CA ALA A 128 15.14 6.83 -9.70
C ALA A 128 14.46 8.20 -9.65
N ALA A 129 14.77 9.02 -8.63
CA ALA A 129 14.03 10.23 -8.27
C ALA A 129 13.78 11.17 -9.45
N ASP A 130 14.80 11.37 -10.29
CA ASP A 130 14.79 12.30 -11.41
C ASP A 130 14.52 11.59 -12.77
N ARG A 131 14.02 10.34 -12.74
CA ARG A 131 13.55 9.60 -13.92
C ARG A 131 12.02 9.59 -13.99
N PRO A 132 11.42 9.66 -15.20
CA PRO A 132 9.96 9.56 -15.36
C PRO A 132 9.38 8.28 -14.77
N VAL A 133 8.22 8.39 -14.13
CA VAL A 133 7.56 7.27 -13.43
C VAL A 133 7.08 6.18 -14.38
N LYS A 134 6.92 6.47 -15.67
CA LYS A 134 6.63 5.45 -16.71
C LYS A 134 7.61 4.27 -16.70
N GLY A 135 8.85 4.46 -16.23
CA GLY A 135 9.86 3.41 -16.12
C GLY A 135 9.80 2.59 -14.83
N TYR A 136 8.85 2.87 -13.91
CA TYR A 136 8.78 2.23 -12.60
C TYR A 136 8.00 0.92 -12.70
N SER A 137 8.51 -0.15 -12.09
CA SER A 137 7.74 -1.38 -11.88
C SER A 137 6.73 -1.20 -10.74
N GLY A 138 5.49 -1.70 -10.93
CA GLY A 138 4.32 -1.39 -10.09
C GLY A 138 4.36 -1.74 -8.60
N ALA A 139 5.44 -2.33 -8.08
CA ALA A 139 5.59 -2.73 -6.68
C ALA A 139 6.88 -2.20 -5.99
N CYS A 140 7.52 -1.16 -6.54
CA CYS A 140 8.77 -0.53 -6.08
C CYS A 140 10.09 -1.17 -6.61
N GLY A 141 11.16 -0.38 -6.61
CA GLY A 141 12.54 -0.81 -6.41
C GLY A 141 13.12 -1.91 -7.31
N VAL A 142 13.38 -1.59 -8.58
CA VAL A 142 14.57 -2.08 -9.28
C VAL A 142 14.88 -1.10 -10.39
N ALA A 143 16.08 -0.55 -10.37
CA ALA A 143 16.69 0.04 -11.55
C ALA A 143 16.73 -1.03 -12.65
N SER A 144 15.66 -1.11 -13.45
CA SER A 144 15.71 -1.80 -14.72
C SER A 144 16.77 -1.07 -15.54
N THR A 145 17.92 -1.73 -15.59
CA THR A 145 19.13 -1.31 -16.23
C THR A 145 18.80 -1.04 -17.69
N SER A 146 18.67 0.23 -18.09
CA SER A 146 18.63 0.56 -19.51
C SER A 146 20.06 0.42 -20.05
N PRO A 147 20.28 -0.32 -21.16
CA PRO A 147 21.61 -0.63 -21.65
C PRO A 147 22.13 0.57 -22.42
N GLY A 148 22.95 1.40 -21.79
CA GLY A 148 23.57 2.50 -22.51
C GLY A 148 24.47 3.34 -21.64
N ARG A 149 25.78 3.18 -21.86
CA ARG A 149 26.88 4.06 -21.39
C ARG A 149 27.53 3.65 -20.07
N TRP A 150 28.25 2.52 -20.10
CA TRP A 150 29.40 2.29 -19.23
C TRP A 150 30.62 2.99 -19.83
N SER A 151 30.96 4.20 -19.36
CA SER A 151 32.31 4.75 -19.53
C SER A 151 33.18 4.30 -18.37
N ARG A 152 34.19 3.50 -18.72
CA ARG A 152 35.28 2.99 -17.89
C ARG A 152 35.82 4.04 -16.92
N SER A 153 35.77 3.75 -15.61
CA SER A 153 36.95 3.77 -14.73
C SER A 153 36.49 3.69 -13.27
N ARG A 154 36.70 2.54 -12.62
CA ARG A 154 37.40 2.45 -11.34
C ARG A 154 37.58 0.97 -10.99
N ARG A 155 38.84 0.67 -10.74
CA ARG A 155 39.45 -0.63 -10.53
C ARG A 155 39.18 -1.01 -9.07
N CYS A 156 38.30 -1.99 -8.81
CA CYS A 156 38.18 -2.59 -7.48
C CYS A 156 39.33 -3.58 -7.31
N SER A 157 40.34 -3.20 -6.54
CA SER A 157 41.38 -4.09 -6.04
C SER A 157 40.80 -5.04 -4.99
N SER A 158 40.88 -6.33 -5.26
CA SER A 158 40.56 -7.41 -4.34
C SER A 158 41.68 -7.59 -3.29
N SER A 159 41.38 -7.38 -2.01
CA SER A 159 42.13 -7.96 -0.91
C SER A 159 41.20 -8.88 -0.13
N THR A 160 41.33 -10.18 -0.42
CA THR A 160 40.63 -11.27 0.25
C THR A 160 41.34 -11.59 1.57
N SER A 161 40.63 -11.54 2.70
CA SER A 161 41.02 -12.26 3.91
C SER A 161 39.80 -12.98 4.48
N ARG A 162 39.78 -14.30 4.28
CA ARG A 162 38.89 -15.27 4.94
C ARG A 162 39.21 -15.36 6.44
N PRO A 163 38.23 -15.62 7.33
CA PRO A 163 38.48 -16.29 8.59
C PRO A 163 38.09 -17.80 8.52
N PRO A 164 38.69 -18.66 9.37
CA PRO A 164 38.52 -20.11 9.32
C PRO A 164 37.35 -20.64 10.16
N ALA A 165 36.99 -21.89 9.89
CA ALA A 165 35.91 -22.66 10.49
C ALA A 165 36.31 -23.39 11.78
N SER A 166 35.47 -23.28 12.82
CA SER A 166 35.12 -24.27 13.87
C SER A 166 34.54 -23.48 15.05
N THR A 167 33.32 -23.68 15.54
CA THR A 167 32.89 -24.85 16.34
C THR A 167 31.38 -24.80 16.54
N ARG A 168 30.77 -25.98 16.66
CA ARG A 168 29.34 -26.32 16.80
C ARG A 168 28.64 -25.74 18.05
N ALA A 169 27.33 -25.47 17.90
CA ALA A 169 26.21 -26.01 18.71
C ALA A 169 24.89 -25.54 18.04
N ALA A 170 24.15 -26.36 17.30
CA ALA A 170 23.24 -27.45 17.70
C ALA A 170 21.90 -26.97 18.29
N ALA A 171 20.84 -27.08 17.47
CA ALA A 171 19.46 -27.52 17.77
C ALA A 171 18.66 -27.38 16.45
N SER A 172 18.76 -28.32 15.50
CA SER A 172 17.96 -29.56 15.37
C SER A 172 16.45 -29.35 15.41
N ALA A 173 15.63 -29.94 14.56
CA ALA A 173 15.78 -30.58 13.25
C ALA A 173 14.35 -30.83 12.78
N CYS A 174 14.09 -30.49 11.52
CA CYS A 174 12.93 -30.97 10.77
C CYS A 174 13.30 -32.34 10.18
N GLY A 175 12.38 -33.30 10.15
CA GLY A 175 12.52 -34.59 9.48
C GLY A 175 11.54 -35.63 10.04
N THR A 176 10.36 -35.84 9.44
CA THR A 176 10.01 -36.69 8.27
C THR A 176 9.73 -38.16 8.56
N SER A 177 8.66 -38.65 7.90
CA SER A 177 8.39 -40.02 7.42
C SER A 177 7.54 -40.91 8.36
N SER A 178 6.58 -41.76 7.97
CA SER A 178 6.26 -42.45 6.69
C SER A 178 4.76 -42.93 6.67
N PRO A 179 4.30 -44.01 5.96
CA PRO A 179 3.53 -43.95 4.70
C PRO A 179 2.18 -44.75 4.71
N SER A 180 1.40 -44.66 3.61
CA SER A 180 0.69 -45.78 2.91
C SER A 180 -0.76 -45.50 2.43
N SER A 181 -0.99 -45.86 1.14
CA SER A 181 -2.26 -46.19 0.42
C SER A 181 -3.39 -45.15 0.40
N SER A 182 -4.05 -44.78 -0.71
CA SER A 182 -4.38 -45.42 -1.99
C SER A 182 -4.80 -44.33 -3.02
N ARG A 183 -4.82 -44.68 -4.31
CA ARG A 183 -4.85 -43.85 -5.54
C ARG A 183 -6.24 -43.19 -5.87
N PRO A 184 -6.51 -42.70 -7.11
CA PRO A 184 -6.10 -41.40 -7.70
C PRO A 184 -7.30 -40.60 -8.26
N GLY A 185 -7.18 -39.29 -8.49
CA GLY A 185 -8.19 -38.59 -9.30
C GLY A 185 -7.99 -37.10 -9.49
N ALA A 186 -7.88 -36.72 -10.76
CA ALA A 186 -8.22 -35.44 -11.38
C ALA A 186 -7.22 -34.26 -11.26
N ARG A 187 -6.80 -33.87 -12.46
CA ARG A 187 -6.14 -32.63 -12.88
C ARG A 187 -7.12 -31.45 -12.74
N CYS A 188 -6.61 -30.25 -12.49
CA CYS A 188 -7.23 -29.04 -13.01
C CYS A 188 -6.16 -28.17 -13.69
N CYS A 189 -6.57 -27.65 -14.84
CA CYS A 189 -5.86 -26.74 -15.72
C CYS A 189 -5.63 -25.37 -15.07
#